data_AF-A0A485BQL4-F1
#
_entry.id   AF-A0A485BQL4-F1
#
_cell.length_a   1.000
_cell.length_b   1.000
_cell.length_c   1.000
_cell.angle_alpha   90.00
_cell.angle_beta   90.00
_cell.angle_gamma   90.00
#
_symmetry.space_group_name_H-M   'P 1'
#
loop_
_entity.id
_entity.type
_entity.pdbx_description
1 polymer ?
#
loop_
_entity_poly.entity_id
_entity_poly.type
_entity_poly.pdbx_seq_one_letter_code
_entity_poly.pdbx_strand_id
1 'polypeptide(L)'
;MSNSPQLSAVSKQAAARELLKRRSARASLHDFIQYINPEYITSKFSQTVCDALDQFLLDMMNGVRPILILGAPPQHGKSDIVSRYLPAYFFGKYPEMRVGALSYSADLAGDMNADRSAHYVHTGIPQHIPGRLAGQ
;
A
#
# COMPACT_ATOMS: atom_id res chain seq x y z
N MET A 1 24.22 -24.18 21.13
CA MET A 1 23.25 -23.50 22.01
C MET A 1 22.58 -22.41 21.19
N SER A 2 21.48 -22.75 20.52
CA SER A 2 20.84 -21.89 19.52
C SER A 2 19.71 -21.13 20.20
N ASN A 3 19.89 -19.83 20.42
CA ASN A 3 18.89 -18.98 21.05
C ASN A 3 17.80 -18.67 20.02
N SER A 4 16.63 -19.31 20.15
CA SER A 4 15.45 -18.99 19.34
C SER A 4 14.87 -17.66 19.83
N PRO A 5 14.45 -16.73 18.95
CA PRO A 5 13.88 -15.46 19.39
C PRO A 5 12.56 -15.71 20.13
N GLN A 6 12.54 -15.41 21.43
CA GLN A 6 11.33 -15.40 22.25
C GLN A 6 10.33 -14.39 21.65
N LEU A 7 9.18 -14.89 21.19
CA LEU A 7 8.00 -14.06 20.91
C LEU A 7 7.55 -13.42 22.23
N SER A 8 7.91 -12.16 22.45
CA SER A 8 7.51 -11.45 23.66
C SER A 8 5.99 -11.29 23.70
N ALA A 9 5.38 -11.63 24.83
CA ALA A 9 3.94 -11.52 25.03
C ALA A 9 3.52 -10.05 24.98
N VAL A 10 2.97 -9.62 23.84
CA VAL A 10 2.45 -8.25 23.65
C VAL A 10 1.30 -8.01 24.63
N SER A 11 1.34 -6.90 25.37
CA SER A 11 0.27 -6.57 26.33
C SER A 11 -1.04 -6.31 25.60
N LYS A 12 -2.19 -6.66 26.23
CA LYS A 12 -3.52 -6.41 25.66
C LYS A 12 -3.73 -4.94 25.27
N GLN A 13 -3.16 -4.02 26.04
CA GLN A 13 -3.21 -2.57 25.78
C GLN A 13 -2.38 -2.18 24.55
N ALA A 14 -1.18 -2.76 24.38
CA ALA A 14 -0.35 -2.52 23.21
C ALA A 14 -1.02 -3.08 21.94
N ALA A 15 -1.60 -4.28 22.02
CA ALA A 15 -2.36 -4.88 20.94
C ALA A 15 -3.58 -4.01 20.54
N ALA A 16 -4.33 -3.50 21.52
CA ALA A 16 -5.47 -2.61 21.26
C ALA A 16 -5.05 -1.31 20.58
N ARG A 17 -3.96 -0.67 21.03
CA ARG A 17 -3.40 0.54 20.39
C ARG A 17 -2.98 0.28 18.95
N GLU A 18 -2.35 -0.86 18.70
CA GLU A 18 -1.91 -1.23 17.35
C GLU A 18 -3.10 -1.49 16.42
N LEU A 19 -4.15 -2.15 16.91
CA LEU A 19 -5.39 -2.34 16.15
C LEU A 19 -6.04 -1.00 15.77
N LEU A 20 -6.06 -0.03 16.70
CA LEU A 20 -6.60 1.30 16.43
C LEU A 20 -5.76 2.04 15.36
N LYS A 21 -4.42 1.98 15.44
CA LYS A 21 -3.53 2.55 14.43
C LYS A 21 -3.75 1.95 13.05
N ARG A 22 -3.87 0.62 12.96
CA ARG A 22 -4.17 -0.07 11.69
C ARG A 22 -5.53 0.31 11.13
N ARG A 23 -6.51 0.56 12.00
CA ARG A 23 -7.84 1.00 11.58
C ARG A 23 -7.81 2.42 11.04
N SER A 24 -7.12 3.35 11.71
CA SER A 24 -6.98 4.73 11.21
C SER A 24 -6.20 4.78 9.90
N ALA A 25 -5.16 3.96 9.75
CA ALA A 25 -4.37 3.86 8.52
C ALA A 25 -5.17 3.44 7.27
N ARG A 26 -6.38 2.88 7.43
CA ARG A 26 -7.26 2.51 6.31
C ARG A 26 -8.20 3.64 5.88
N ALA A 27 -8.27 4.74 6.64
CA ALA A 27 -9.21 5.83 6.40
C ALA A 27 -8.85 6.63 5.15
N SER A 28 -7.57 6.97 4.96
CA SER A 28 -7.06 7.74 3.83
C SER A 28 -5.68 7.26 3.39
N LEU A 29 -5.26 7.59 2.17
CA LEU A 29 -3.91 7.32 1.68
C LEU A 29 -2.86 8.06 2.51
N HIS A 30 -3.17 9.27 2.98
CA HIS A 30 -2.26 10.04 3.83
C HIS A 30 -2.01 9.36 5.19
N ASP A 31 -3.08 8.90 5.86
CA ASP A 31 -2.96 8.16 7.11
C ASP A 31 -2.21 6.84 6.93
N PHE A 32 -2.41 6.18 5.80
CA PHE A 32 -1.67 4.98 5.44
C PHE A 32 -0.16 5.26 5.35
N ILE A 33 0.23 6.31 4.62
CA ILE A 33 1.63 6.71 4.47
C ILE A 33 2.25 7.03 5.84
N GLN A 34 1.55 7.78 6.69
CA GLN A 34 2.03 8.12 8.03
C GLN A 34 2.16 6.89 8.95
N TYR A 35 1.31 5.87 8.75
CA TYR A 35 1.41 4.63 9.51
C TYR A 35 2.62 3.79 9.10
N ILE A 36 2.91 3.66 7.79
CA ILE A 36 4.02 2.83 7.29
C ILE A 36 5.37 3.57 7.29
N ASN A 37 5.36 4.89 7.19
CA ASN A 37 6.53 5.75 7.21
C ASN A 37 6.30 6.97 8.13
N PRO A 38 6.47 6.80 9.45
CA PRO A 38 6.26 7.88 10.42
C PRO A 38 7.17 9.11 10.23
N GLU A 39 8.29 8.95 9.53
CA GLU A 39 9.23 10.03 9.19
C GLU A 39 8.82 10.79 7.92
N TYR A 40 7.72 10.41 7.28
CA TYR A 40 7.24 11.06 6.06
C TYR A 40 6.81 12.51 6.33
N ILE A 41 7.51 13.46 5.70
CA ILE A 41 7.22 14.88 5.83
C ILE A 41 5.96 15.22 5.03
N THR A 42 4.90 15.58 5.74
CA THR A 42 3.66 16.06 5.12
C THR A 42 3.81 17.50 4.67
N SER A 43 3.49 17.74 3.41
CA SER A 43 3.40 19.08 2.82
C SER A 43 1.97 19.31 2.33
N LYS A 44 1.61 20.57 2.06
CA LYS A 44 0.31 20.86 1.45
C LYS A 44 0.16 20.16 0.08
N PHE A 45 1.25 20.06 -0.67
CA PHE A 45 1.28 19.33 -1.94
C PHE A 45 0.97 17.84 -1.75
N SER A 46 1.71 17.15 -0.87
CA SER A 46 1.49 15.71 -0.67
C SER A 46 0.10 15.40 -0.12
N GLN A 47 -0.43 16.23 0.79
CA GLN A 47 -1.82 16.10 1.24
C GLN A 47 -2.79 16.22 0.05
N THR A 48 -2.62 17.23 -0.80
CA THR A 48 -3.52 17.47 -1.95
C THR A 48 -3.47 16.31 -2.96
N VAL A 49 -2.29 15.73 -3.18
CA VAL A 49 -2.15 14.54 -4.03
C VAL A 49 -2.86 13.34 -3.41
N CYS A 50 -2.69 13.11 -2.11
CA CYS A 50 -3.38 12.02 -1.40
C CYS A 50 -4.91 12.17 -1.48
N ASP A 51 -5.43 13.36 -1.19
CA ASP A 51 -6.86 13.64 -1.21
C ASP A 51 -7.46 13.40 -2.62
N ALA A 52 -6.76 13.85 -3.67
CA ALA A 52 -7.18 13.64 -5.06
C ALA A 52 -7.19 12.15 -5.45
N LEU A 53 -6.20 11.39 -4.99
CA LEU A 53 -6.13 9.94 -5.22
C LEU A 53 -7.22 9.18 -4.46
N ASP A 54 -7.49 9.56 -3.21
CA ASP A 54 -8.58 8.96 -2.43
C ASP A 54 -9.94 9.20 -3.10
N GLN A 55 -10.20 10.42 -3.59
CA GLN A 55 -11.42 10.71 -4.34
C GLN A 55 -11.49 9.89 -5.64
N PHE A 56 -10.39 9.80 -6.39
CA PHE A 56 -10.31 8.97 -7.59
C PHE A 56 -10.67 7.50 -7.30
N LEU A 57 -10.16 6.95 -6.20
CA LEU A 57 -10.48 5.58 -5.79
C LEU A 57 -11.95 5.43 -5.39
N LEU A 58 -12.51 6.40 -4.66
CA LEU A 58 -13.92 6.40 -4.28
C LEU A 58 -14.84 6.43 -5.51
N ASP A 59 -14.57 7.33 -6.46
CA ASP A 59 -15.33 7.43 -7.71
C ASP A 59 -15.26 6.12 -8.51
N MET A 60 -14.07 5.53 -8.61
CA MET A 60 -13.88 4.25 -9.29
C MET A 60 -14.67 3.11 -8.62
N MET A 61 -14.68 3.04 -7.28
CA MET A 61 -15.50 2.06 -6.55
C MET A 61 -16.99 2.28 -6.71
N ASN A 62 -17.43 3.53 -6.93
CA ASN A 62 -18.82 3.88 -7.21
C ASN A 62 -19.22 3.61 -8.67
N GLY A 63 -18.35 2.98 -9.47
CA GLY A 63 -18.63 2.63 -10.86
C GLY A 63 -18.39 3.77 -11.86
N VAL A 64 -17.86 4.91 -11.41
CA VAL A 64 -17.39 5.98 -12.28
C VAL A 64 -16.08 5.54 -12.95
N ARG A 65 -15.77 6.09 -14.13
CA ARG A 65 -14.49 5.88 -14.81
C ARG A 65 -13.67 7.18 -14.78
N PRO A 66 -13.16 7.60 -13.61
CA PRO A 66 -12.44 8.85 -13.49
C PRO A 66 -11.11 8.82 -14.25
N ILE A 67 -10.63 10.00 -14.66
CA ILE A 67 -9.28 10.22 -15.20
C ILE A 67 -8.65 11.30 -14.35
N LEU A 68 -7.52 10.99 -13.70
CA LEU A 68 -6.75 11.95 -12.91
C LEU A 68 -5.39 12.18 -13.56
N ILE A 69 -5.08 13.44 -13.88
CA ILE A 69 -3.78 13.86 -14.41
C ILE A 69 -3.07 14.69 -13.34
N LEU A 70 -1.96 14.16 -12.81
CA LEU A 70 -1.15 14.84 -11.80
C LEU A 70 0.04 15.54 -12.43
N GLY A 71 -0.11 16.83 -12.73
CA GLY A 71 0.97 17.69 -13.24
C GLY A 71 1.68 18.42 -12.10
N ALA A 72 2.94 18.07 -11.81
CA ALA A 72 3.79 18.84 -10.91
C ALA A 72 5.28 18.74 -11.30
N PRO A 73 6.10 19.78 -11.03
CA PRO A 73 7.54 19.78 -11.28
C PRO A 73 8.30 18.54 -10.72
N PRO A 74 9.52 18.26 -11.21
CA PRO A 74 10.40 17.25 -10.64
C PRO A 74 10.60 17.45 -9.12
N GLN A 75 10.82 16.37 -8.37
CA GLN A 75 11.12 16.36 -6.92
C GLN A 75 9.97 16.60 -5.93
N HIS A 76 8.72 16.80 -6.38
CA HIS A 76 7.59 16.97 -5.44
C HIS A 76 7.11 15.68 -4.73
N GLY A 77 7.87 14.58 -4.76
CA GLY A 77 7.46 13.32 -4.10
C GLY A 77 6.22 12.63 -4.69
N LYS A 78 5.64 13.18 -5.77
CA LYS A 78 4.48 12.61 -6.47
C LYS A 78 4.68 11.15 -6.90
N SER A 79 5.88 10.80 -7.36
CA SER A 79 6.19 9.45 -7.83
C SER A 79 6.21 8.45 -6.67
N ASP A 80 6.67 8.84 -5.48
CA ASP A 80 6.62 7.96 -4.32
C ASP A 80 5.17 7.69 -3.90
N ILE A 81 4.33 8.73 -3.84
CA ILE A 81 2.90 8.60 -3.50
C ILE A 81 2.19 7.68 -4.51
N VAL A 82 2.33 7.96 -5.81
CA VAL A 82 1.57 7.28 -6.87
C VAL A 82 2.10 5.87 -7.13
N SER A 83 3.42 5.68 -7.14
CA SER A 83 4.00 4.42 -7.59
C SER A 83 4.32 3.44 -6.47
N ARG A 84 4.59 3.92 -5.25
CA ARG A 84 4.97 3.07 -4.11
C ARG A 84 3.82 2.91 -3.13
N TYR A 85 3.25 4.02 -2.66
CA TYR A 85 2.28 3.99 -1.57
C TYR A 85 0.86 3.66 -2.02
N LEU A 86 0.39 4.28 -3.11
CA LEU A 86 -0.97 4.09 -3.61
C LEU A 86 -1.31 2.63 -3.92
N PRO A 87 -0.46 1.83 -4.61
CA PRO A 87 -0.79 0.43 -4.88
C PRO A 87 -0.88 -0.41 -3.60
N ALA A 88 0.02 -0.18 -2.63
CA ALA A 88 -0.01 -0.87 -1.35
C ALA A 88 -1.27 -0.53 -0.54
N TYR A 89 -1.63 0.76 -0.47
CA TYR A 89 -2.88 1.21 0.14
C TYR A 89 -4.11 0.57 -0.53
N PHE A 90 -4.13 0.58 -1.87
CA PHE A 90 -5.24 0.05 -2.65
C PHE A 90 -5.45 -1.45 -2.41
N PHE A 91 -4.39 -2.26 -2.48
CA PHE A 91 -4.51 -3.70 -2.20
C PHE A 91 -4.84 -4.01 -0.75
N GLY A 92 -4.40 -3.18 0.20
CA GLY A 92 -4.78 -3.30 1.60
C GLY A 92 -6.29 -3.09 1.84
N LYS A 93 -6.96 -2.33 0.97
CA LYS A 93 -8.40 -2.02 1.04
C LYS A 93 -9.24 -2.93 0.14
N TYR A 94 -8.72 -3.29 -1.04
CA TYR A 94 -9.42 -4.04 -2.08
C TYR A 94 -8.55 -5.20 -2.61
N PRO A 95 -8.37 -6.27 -1.83
CA PRO A 95 -7.44 -7.35 -2.16
C PRO A 95 -7.78 -8.14 -3.44
N GLU A 96 -9.07 -8.18 -3.81
CA GLU A 96 -9.55 -8.89 -5.01
C GLU A 96 -9.46 -8.06 -6.29
N MET A 97 -9.14 -6.76 -6.18
CA MET A 97 -9.07 -5.85 -7.31
C MET A 97 -7.72 -5.94 -8.02
N ARG A 98 -7.68 -5.58 -9.30
CA ARG A 98 -6.46 -5.61 -10.12
C ARG A 98 -6.04 -4.19 -10.49
N VAL A 99 -4.74 -3.92 -10.42
CA VAL A 99 -4.13 -2.64 -10.82
C VAL A 99 -3.17 -2.90 -11.97
N GLY A 100 -3.27 -2.12 -13.04
CA GLY A 100 -2.28 -2.06 -14.09
C GLY A 100 -1.39 -0.82 -13.89
N ALA A 101 -0.07 -1.01 -13.90
CA ALA A 101 0.89 0.09 -13.90
C ALA A 101 1.65 0.08 -15.24
N LEU A 102 1.74 1.26 -15.87
CA LEU A 102 2.46 1.44 -17.13
C LEU A 102 3.37 2.66 -16.97
N SER A 103 4.67 2.45 -17.18
CA SER A 103 5.69 3.49 -17.16
C SER A 103 6.64 3.31 -18.33
N TYR A 104 7.24 4.41 -18.78
CA TYR A 104 8.25 4.38 -19.85
C TYR A 104 9.53 3.62 -19.45
N SER A 105 9.81 3.51 -18.15
CA SER A 105 10.92 2.71 -17.60
C SER A 105 10.37 1.38 -17.05
N ALA A 106 10.92 0.26 -17.51
CA ALA A 106 10.49 -1.10 -17.16
C ALA A 106 10.63 -1.48 -15.67
N ASP A 107 11.25 -0.63 -14.85
CA ASP A 107 11.60 -0.95 -13.45
C ASP A 107 10.47 -0.73 -12.42
N LEU A 108 9.46 0.09 -12.73
CA LEU A 108 8.40 0.37 -11.75
C LEU A 108 7.50 -0.84 -11.49
N ALA A 109 7.24 -1.66 -12.52
CA ALA A 109 6.47 -2.89 -12.38
C ALA A 109 7.25 -3.98 -11.62
N GLY A 110 8.58 -3.95 -11.69
CA GLY A 110 9.48 -4.85 -10.95
C GLY A 110 9.49 -4.53 -9.45
N ASP A 111 9.63 -3.25 -9.10
CA ASP A 111 9.65 -2.80 -7.70
C ASP A 111 8.30 -2.98 -7.00
N MET A 112 7.17 -2.80 -7.70
CA MET A 112 5.81 -3.08 -7.18
C MET A 112 5.55 -4.58 -6.87
N ASN A 113 6.38 -5.48 -7.38
CA ASN A 113 6.38 -6.91 -7.06
C ASN A 113 7.40 -7.26 -5.96
N ALA A 114 8.58 -6.63 -5.96
CA ALA A 114 9.66 -6.92 -5.02
C ALA A 114 9.40 -6.37 -3.60
N ASP A 115 8.90 -5.13 -3.47
CA ASP A 115 8.54 -4.55 -2.16
C ASP A 115 7.37 -5.28 -1.49
N ARG A 116 6.58 -6.01 -2.27
CA ARG A 116 5.45 -6.82 -1.79
C ARG A 116 5.91 -8.06 -1.01
N SER A 117 7.05 -8.65 -1.38
CA SER A 117 7.48 -9.94 -0.82
C SER A 117 8.12 -9.80 0.57
N ALA A 118 8.69 -8.64 0.90
CA ALA A 118 9.27 -8.39 2.23
C ALA A 118 8.21 -8.10 3.30
N HIS A 119 7.07 -7.49 2.94
CA HIS A 119 6.06 -7.05 3.91
C HIS A 119 4.98 -8.11 4.20
N TYR A 120 4.73 -9.05 3.27
CA TYR A 120 3.73 -10.12 3.45
C TYR A 120 4.16 -11.21 4.45
N VAL A 121 5.44 -11.31 4.81
CA VAL A 121 5.97 -12.37 5.69
C VAL A 121 5.49 -12.22 7.15
N HIS A 122 4.91 -11.08 7.54
CA HIS A 122 4.43 -10.88 8.92
C HIS A 122 2.92 -11.10 9.13
N THR A 123 2.15 -11.40 8.08
CA THR A 123 0.72 -11.72 8.20
C THR A 123 0.47 -13.15 7.77
N GLY A 124 0.51 -14.08 8.73
CA GLY A 124 0.34 -15.51 8.52
C GLY A 124 -1.02 -15.91 7.94
N ILE A 125 -1.15 -15.85 6.62
CA ILE A 125 -2.23 -16.47 5.85
C ILE A 125 -1.58 -17.49 4.89
N PRO A 126 -1.89 -18.80 5.00
CA PRO A 126 -1.31 -19.79 4.10
C PRO A 126 -1.87 -19.63 2.68
N GLN A 127 -0.96 -19.45 1.72
CA GLN A 127 -1.25 -19.47 0.29
C GLN A 127 -1.28 -20.94 -0.17
N HIS A 128 -2.47 -21.54 -0.28
CA HIS A 128 -2.63 -22.75 -1.07
C HIS A 128 -3.00 -22.34 -2.50
N ILE A 129 -1.99 -22.28 -3.38
CA ILE A 129 -2.17 -22.12 -4.83
C ILE A 129 -2.11 -23.53 -5.43
N PRO A 130 -3.22 -24.14 -5.90
CA PRO A 130 -3.14 -25.36 -6.67
C PRO A 130 -2.53 -25.06 -8.05
N GLY A 131 -1.64 -25.97 -8.47
CA GLY A 131 -0.70 -25.79 -9.55
C GLY A 131 -1.29 -25.68 -10.96
N ARG A 132 -0.52 -24.98 -11.79
CA ARG A 132 -0.19 -25.24 -13.20
C ARG A 132 -0.84 -26.49 -13.80
N LEU A 133 -1.64 -26.31 -14.86
CA LEU A 133 -1.75 -27.28 -15.95
C LEU A 133 -1.30 -26.65 -17.26
N ALA A 134 -0.21 -27.22 -17.78
CA ALA A 134 0.25 -27.08 -19.14
C ALA A 134 -0.63 -27.89 -20.10
N GLY A 135 -0.72 -27.43 -21.35
CA GLY A 135 -1.13 -28.24 -22.50
C GLY A 135 -2.53 -27.90 -23.04
N GLN A 136 -2.57 -27.13 -24.13
CA GLN A 136 -2.78 -27.61 -25.50
C GLN A 136 -2.53 -26.46 -26.48
#